data_AF-A0A7J2ZC42-F1
#
_entry.id   AF-A0A7J2ZC42-F1
#
_cell.length_a   1.000
_cell.length_b   1.000
_cell.length_c   1.000
_cell.angle_alpha   90.00
_cell.angle_beta   90.00
_cell.angle_gamma   90.00
#
_symmetry.space_group_name_H-M   'P 1'
#
loop_
_entity.id
_entity.type
_entity.pdbx_description
1 polymer ?
#
loop_
_entity_poly.entity_id
_entity_poly.type
_entity_poly.pdbx_seq_one_letter_code
_entity_poly.pdbx_strand_id
1 'polypeptide(L)'
;LARYNQVHGITALYVNQRSSEVWDSYDMAGGIGLAHNLDGTIIVDYGRVYWYDQQVDLGVDRGEFVRIVRVLDCRMCNFERRRIRVDITKDGFLRAIEPIPKTPEAETK
;
A
#
# COMPACT_ATOMS: atom_id res chain seq x y z
N LEU A 1 5.39 -18.55 13.43
CA LEU A 1 4.39 -19.04 12.43
C LEU A 1 4.89 -18.88 10.99
N ALA A 2 5.33 -17.68 10.57
CA ALA A 2 5.81 -17.44 9.19
C ALA A 2 6.87 -18.43 8.71
N ARG A 3 7.92 -18.68 9.50
CA ARG A 3 8.98 -19.64 9.16
C ARG A 3 8.46 -21.07 8.94
N TYR A 4 7.49 -21.51 9.75
CA TYR A 4 6.89 -22.83 9.59
C TYR A 4 6.17 -22.94 8.24
N ASN A 5 5.38 -21.93 7.88
CA ASN A 5 4.67 -21.91 6.60
C ASN A 5 5.62 -21.91 5.40
N GLN A 6 6.70 -21.14 5.47
CA GLN A 6 7.74 -21.10 4.43
C GLN A 6 8.39 -22.48 4.18
N VAL A 7 8.75 -23.22 5.23
CA VAL A 7 9.41 -24.52 5.07
C VAL A 7 8.46 -25.65 4.64
N HIS A 8 7.14 -25.44 4.71
CA HIS A 8 6.12 -26.40 4.28
C HIS A 8 5.44 -25.99 2.95
N GLY A 9 5.93 -24.95 2.27
CA GLY A 9 5.36 -24.50 0.99
C GLY A 9 3.95 -23.91 1.12
N ILE A 10 3.59 -23.38 2.28
CA ILE A 10 2.28 -22.79 2.55
C ILE A 10 2.35 -21.27 2.31
N THR A 11 1.56 -20.78 1.36
CA THR A 11 1.31 -19.33 1.22
C THR A 11 0.40 -18.86 2.35
N ALA A 12 0.85 -17.87 3.13
CA ALA A 12 0.10 -17.34 4.25
C ALA A 12 -0.14 -15.84 4.09
N LEU A 13 -1.36 -15.42 4.43
CA LEU A 13 -1.74 -14.01 4.53
C LEU A 13 -1.92 -13.65 6.01
N TYR A 14 -1.20 -12.63 6.46
CA TYR A 14 -1.30 -12.10 7.81
C TYR A 14 -2.03 -10.75 7.76
N VAL A 15 -3.04 -10.59 8.62
CA VAL A 15 -3.82 -9.36 8.71
C VAL A 15 -3.45 -8.64 10.00
N ASN A 16 -3.03 -7.38 9.86
CA ASN A 16 -2.75 -6.49 10.98
C ASN A 16 -3.74 -5.32 10.95
N GLN A 17 -4.31 -4.99 12.10
CA GLN A 17 -5.09 -3.77 12.29
C GLN A 17 -4.22 -2.72 12.96
N ARG A 18 -4.31 -1.47 12.49
CA ARG A 18 -3.60 -0.35 13.11
C ARG A 18 -4.07 -0.09 14.54
N SER A 19 -3.14 0.29 15.40
CA SER A 19 -3.42 0.71 16.78
C SER A 19 -3.69 2.22 16.92
N SER A 20 -3.34 3.02 15.92
CA SER A 20 -3.54 4.48 15.90
C SER A 20 -3.87 4.98 14.50
N GLU A 21 -4.54 6.13 14.43
CA GLU A 21 -4.93 6.77 13.16
C GLU A 21 -3.77 7.56 12.54
N VAL A 22 -2.66 6.86 12.32
CA VAL A 22 -1.48 7.37 11.61
C VAL A 22 -1.57 6.92 10.16
N TRP A 23 -1.27 7.84 9.24
CA TRP A 23 -1.41 7.61 7.80
C TRP A 23 -0.07 7.22 7.18
N ASP A 24 -0.07 6.13 6.41
CA ASP A 24 0.98 5.82 5.43
C ASP A 24 2.40 5.62 6.00
N SER A 25 2.52 5.04 7.20
CA SER A 25 3.79 4.78 7.90
C SER A 25 4.18 3.29 7.94
N TYR A 26 5.39 2.96 8.41
CA TYR A 26 5.79 1.57 8.68
C TYR A 26 5.07 0.95 9.87
N ASP A 27 4.64 1.77 10.84
CA ASP A 27 3.90 1.30 12.01
C ASP A 27 2.57 0.66 11.61
N MET A 28 1.98 1.14 10.51
CA MET A 28 0.78 0.59 9.90
C MET A 28 0.93 -0.87 9.44
N ALA A 29 2.14 -1.28 9.08
CA ALA A 29 2.45 -2.64 8.65
C ALA A 29 2.65 -3.63 9.83
N GLY A 30 2.26 -3.24 11.05
CA GLY A 30 2.55 -4.03 12.26
C GLY A 30 3.96 -3.75 12.80
N GLY A 31 4.52 -2.60 12.45
CA GLY A 31 5.87 -2.18 12.80
C GLY A 31 6.98 -2.93 12.07
N ILE A 32 8.22 -2.57 12.40
CA ILE A 32 9.44 -3.13 11.83
C ILE A 32 9.48 -4.66 11.98
N GLY A 33 9.04 -5.19 13.13
CA GLY A 33 9.13 -6.62 13.42
C GLY A 33 8.30 -7.49 12.48
N LEU A 34 7.10 -7.07 12.08
CA LEU A 34 6.25 -7.87 11.22
C LEU A 34 6.63 -7.70 9.74
N ALA A 35 6.77 -6.45 9.29
CA ALA A 35 7.06 -6.13 7.89
C ALA A 35 8.36 -6.78 7.36
N HIS A 36 9.41 -6.85 8.18
CA HIS A 36 10.70 -7.41 7.75
C HIS A 36 10.74 -8.95 7.74
N ASN A 37 9.81 -9.63 8.41
CA ASN A 37 9.75 -11.08 8.47
C ASN A 37 8.90 -11.71 7.35
N LEU A 38 8.23 -10.87 6.57
CA LEU A 38 7.40 -11.30 5.44
C LEU A 38 8.12 -11.08 4.11
N ASP A 39 7.71 -11.85 3.10
CA ASP A 39 8.25 -11.73 1.74
C ASP A 39 7.66 -10.53 0.99
N GLY A 40 6.49 -10.04 1.43
CA GLY A 40 5.89 -8.82 0.95
C GLY A 40 4.85 -8.27 1.93
N THR A 41 4.60 -6.98 1.83
CA THR A 41 3.66 -6.25 2.69
C THR A 41 2.79 -5.34 1.84
N ILE A 42 1.47 -5.44 2.02
CA ILE A 42 0.47 -4.57 1.40
C ILE A 42 -0.17 -3.74 2.51
N ILE A 43 -0.24 -2.42 2.32
CA ILE A 43 -0.97 -1.52 3.20
C ILE A 43 -2.28 -1.17 2.51
N VAL A 44 -3.39 -1.36 3.22
CA VAL A 44 -4.72 -0.89 2.87
C VAL A 44 -5.12 0.10 3.95
N ASP A 45 -5.32 1.37 3.60
CA ASP A 45 -5.57 2.42 4.58
C ASP A 45 -6.53 3.50 4.03
N TYR A 46 -7.08 4.29 4.93
CA TYR A 46 -7.87 5.49 4.62
C TYR A 46 -7.42 6.68 5.48
N GLY A 47 -7.56 7.89 4.92
CA GLY A 47 -7.05 9.09 5.58
C GLY A 47 -7.17 10.33 4.70
N ARG A 48 -6.57 11.42 5.18
CA ARG A 48 -6.54 12.69 4.46
C ARG A 48 -5.16 12.94 3.87
N VAL A 49 -5.14 13.51 2.67
CA VAL A 49 -3.89 13.93 2.02
C VAL A 49 -3.35 15.18 2.69
N TYR A 50 -2.09 15.14 3.14
CA TYR A 50 -1.44 16.29 3.79
C TYR A 50 -0.19 16.77 3.06
N TRP A 51 0.51 15.86 2.38
CA TRP A 51 1.82 16.11 1.79
C TRP A 51 1.75 16.24 0.26
N TYR A 52 2.74 16.89 -0.34
CA TYR A 52 2.76 17.14 -1.79
C TYR A 52 2.97 15.87 -2.62
N ASP A 53 3.83 14.95 -2.16
CA ASP A 53 4.04 13.65 -2.80
C ASP A 53 2.73 12.85 -2.90
N GLN A 54 1.92 12.90 -1.84
CA GLN A 54 0.60 12.27 -1.82
C GLN A 54 -0.37 12.91 -2.80
N GLN A 55 -0.37 14.25 -2.90
CA GLN A 55 -1.21 14.97 -3.88
C GLN A 55 -0.82 14.59 -5.31
N VAL A 56 0.47 14.46 -5.60
CA VAL A 56 0.96 14.06 -6.93
C VAL A 56 0.64 12.59 -7.24
N ASP A 57 0.87 11.68 -6.29
CA ASP A 57 0.59 10.25 -6.47
C ASP A 57 -0.91 9.96 -6.64
N LEU A 58 -1.75 10.71 -5.93
CA LEU A 58 -3.19 10.44 -5.82
C LEU A 58 -4.06 11.40 -6.63
N GLY A 59 -3.51 12.53 -7.08
CA GLY A 59 -4.19 13.49 -7.97
C GLY A 59 -5.38 14.16 -7.29
N VAL A 60 -5.22 14.44 -6.00
CA VAL A 60 -6.24 15.03 -5.14
C VAL A 60 -5.65 16.20 -4.38
N ASP A 61 -6.51 17.13 -3.98
CA ASP A 61 -6.10 18.30 -3.20
C ASP A 61 -5.80 17.93 -1.75
N ARG A 62 -4.99 18.77 -1.11
CA ARG A 62 -4.72 18.67 0.33
C ARG A 62 -6.02 18.72 1.14
N GLY A 63 -6.17 17.80 2.07
CA GLY A 63 -7.33 17.66 2.96
C GLY A 63 -8.39 16.70 2.43
N GLU A 64 -8.30 16.27 1.17
CA GLU A 64 -9.24 15.29 0.63
C GLU A 64 -9.12 13.93 1.31
N PHE A 65 -10.27 13.31 1.55
CA PHE A 65 -10.36 11.97 2.08
C PHE A 65 -10.19 10.95 0.97
N VAL A 66 -9.27 10.01 1.17
CA VAL A 66 -8.93 8.98 0.20
C VAL A 66 -8.79 7.62 0.88
N ARG A 67 -9.09 6.57 0.12
CA ARG A 67 -8.73 5.19 0.45
C ARG A 67 -7.62 4.77 -0.49
N ILE A 68 -6.59 4.15 0.05
CA ILE A 68 -5.42 3.75 -0.71
C ILE A 68 -5.08 2.29 -0.49
N VAL A 69 -4.43 1.72 -1.49
CA VAL A 69 -3.65 0.51 -1.40
C VAL A 69 -2.25 0.82 -1.88
N ARG A 70 -1.24 0.32 -1.17
CA ARG A 70 0.14 0.33 -1.67
C ARG A 70 0.86 -0.97 -1.32
N VAL A 71 1.76 -1.38 -2.19
CA VAL A 71 2.76 -2.41 -1.87
C VAL A 71 3.90 -1.68 -1.17
N LEU A 72 4.11 -1.99 0.11
CA LEU A 72 5.19 -1.40 0.91
C LEU A 72 6.53 -2.03 0.53
N ASP A 73 6.55 -3.37 0.44
CA ASP A 73 7.73 -4.15 0.10
C ASP A 73 7.30 -5.45 -0.60
N CYS A 74 8.15 -5.95 -1.49
CA CYS A 74 8.03 -7.25 -2.14
C CYS A 74 9.41 -7.72 -2.58
N ARG A 75 9.85 -8.85 -2.02
CA ARG A 75 11.18 -9.44 -2.29
C ARG A 75 11.21 -10.32 -3.54
N MET A 76 10.04 -10.70 -4.05
CA MET A 76 9.92 -11.69 -5.13
C MET A 76 9.88 -11.06 -6.53
N CYS A 77 9.38 -9.82 -6.66
CA CYS A 77 9.22 -9.17 -7.95
C CYS A 77 9.20 -7.63 -7.84
N ASN A 78 9.31 -6.95 -8.97
CA ASN A 78 9.09 -5.50 -9.03
C ASN A 78 7.59 -5.18 -8.82
N PHE A 79 7.32 -4.00 -8.28
CA PHE A 79 5.96 -3.57 -7.92
C PHE A 79 5.79 -2.06 -8.10
N GLU A 80 4.53 -1.63 -8.21
CA GLU A 80 4.17 -0.21 -8.20
C GLU A 80 4.38 0.37 -6.79
N ARG A 81 5.25 1.37 -6.71
CA ARG A 81 5.65 2.02 -5.43
C ARG A 81 4.69 3.14 -5.06
N ARG A 82 3.95 3.68 -6.03
CA ARG A 82 2.97 4.74 -5.81
C ARG A 82 1.74 4.22 -5.07
N ARG A 83 1.05 5.15 -4.42
CA ARG A 83 -0.21 4.87 -3.75
C ARG A 83 -1.31 4.74 -4.79
N ILE A 84 -2.06 3.65 -4.75
CA ILE A 84 -3.17 3.39 -5.66
C ILE A 84 -4.46 3.80 -4.94
N ARG A 85 -5.21 4.74 -5.51
CA ARG A 85 -6.52 5.11 -4.98
C ARG A 85 -7.49 3.95 -5.21
N VAL A 86 -8.27 3.61 -4.20
CA VAL A 86 -9.25 2.52 -4.28
C VAL A 86 -10.62 2.96 -3.77
N ASP A 87 -11.65 2.22 -4.18
CA ASP A 87 -12.96 2.25 -3.53
C ASP A 87 -13.40 0.85 -3.10
N ILE A 88 -14.29 0.80 -2.11
CA ILE A 88 -14.92 -0.45 -1.65
C ILE A 88 -16.25 -0.59 -2.37
N THR A 89 -16.38 -1.60 -3.20
CA THR A 89 -17.60 -1.87 -3.96
C THR A 89 -18.71 -2.41 -3.04
N LYS A 90 -19.97 -2.38 -3.51
CA LYS A 90 -21.13 -2.82 -2.70
C LYS A 90 -21.08 -4.30 -2.31
N ASP A 91 -20.39 -5.11 -3.10
CA ASP A 91 -20.10 -6.52 -2.90
C ASP A 91 -18.86 -6.76 -2.02
N GLY A 92 -18.21 -5.70 -1.52
CA GLY A 92 -17.13 -5.78 -0.53
C GLY A 92 -15.73 -5.93 -1.11
N PHE A 93 -15.54 -5.75 -2.42
CA PHE A 93 -14.23 -5.82 -3.06
C PHE A 93 -13.56 -4.46 -3.15
N LEU A 94 -12.23 -4.45 -3.21
CA LEU A 94 -11.46 -3.26 -3.53
C LEU A 94 -11.38 -3.10 -5.06
N ARG A 95 -11.70 -1.91 -5.55
CA ARG A 95 -11.52 -1.53 -6.95
C ARG A 95 -10.53 -0.38 -7.04
N ALA A 96 -9.47 -0.54 -7.82
CA ALA A 96 -8.58 0.56 -8.15
C ALA A 96 -9.35 1.61 -8.97
N ILE A 97 -9.33 2.85 -8.48
CA ILE A 97 -9.72 4.02 -9.25
C ILE A 97 -8.50 4.36 -10.10
N GLU A 98 -8.70 4.64 -11.39
CA GLU A 98 -7.65 4.65 -12.41
C GLU A 98 -6.33 5.28 -11.91
N PRO A 99 -5.20 4.59 -12.05
CA PRO A 99 -3.91 5.14 -11.64
C PRO A 99 -3.58 6.36 -12.49
N ILE A 100 -3.01 7.38 -11.86
CA ILE A 100 -2.53 8.54 -12.60
C ILE A 100 -1.48 8.05 -13.61
N PRO A 101 -1.67 8.34 -14.91
CA PRO A 101 -0.70 7.96 -15.92
C PRO A 101 0.66 8.49 -15.49
N LYS A 102 1.67 7.63 -15.58
CA LYS A 102 3.05 8.07 -15.34
C LYS A 102 3.29 9.25 -16.27
N THR A 103 3.76 10.37 -15.75
CA THR A 103 4.33 11.41 -16.60
C THR A 103 5.35 10.69 -17.49
N PRO A 104 5.26 10.79 -18.82
CA PRO A 104 6.24 10.15 -19.67
C PRO A 104 7.60 10.64 -19.21
N GLU A 105 8.47 9.71 -18.85
CA GLU A 105 9.88 10.00 -18.58
C GLU A 105 10.34 10.84 -19.75
N ALA A 106 10.75 12.09 -19.47
CA ALA A 106 11.36 12.92 -20.48
C ALA A 106 12.47 12.07 -21.11
N GLU A 107 12.32 11.76 -22.39
CA GLU A 107 13.31 11.10 -23.22
C GLU A 107 14.64 11.82 -22.99
N THR A 108 15.43 11.25 -22.08
CA THR A 108 16.74 11.77 -21.79
C THR A 108 17.61 11.15 -22.87
N LYS A 109 17.93 12.00 -23.86
CA LYS A 109 18.86 11.75 -24.95
C LYS A 109 20.15 11.08 -24.51
#